data_AF-A0A926SLI4-F1
#
_entry.id   AF-A0A926SLI4-F1
#
_cell.length_a   1.000
_cell.length_b   1.000
_cell.length_c   1.000
_cell.angle_alpha   90.00
_cell.angle_beta   90.00
_cell.angle_gamma   90.00
#
_symmetry.space_group_name_H-M   'P 1'
#
loop_
_entity.id
_entity.type
_entity.pdbx_description
1 polymer ?
#
loop_
_entity_poly.entity_id
_entity_poly.type
_entity_poly.pdbx_seq_one_letter_code
_entity_poly.pdbx_strand_id
1 'polypeptide(L)' 'MTTAMQSSRQRTIQFALSIPVQSALFLSLTSITLWTIYFSPHLPAHNTLHETRHSMLGVGCH' A
#
# COMPACT_ATOMS: atom_id res chain seq x y z
N MET A 1 -27.82 -27.65 0.23
CA MET A 1 -26.58 -27.01 -0.26
C MET A 1 -26.52 -25.48 -0.03
N THR A 2 -27.53 -24.88 0.59
CA THR A 2 -27.63 -23.41 0.82
C THR A 2 -27.03 -22.95 2.15
N THR A 3 -27.03 -23.81 3.17
CA THR A 3 -26.53 -23.53 4.52
C THR A 3 -25.01 -23.33 4.58
N ALA A 4 -24.25 -24.10 3.81
CA ALA A 4 -22.79 -23.96 3.71
C ALA A 4 -22.37 -22.61 3.09
N MET A 5 -23.08 -22.15 2.05
CA MET A 5 -22.82 -20.85 1.42
C MET A 5 -23.15 -19.68 2.36
N GLN A 6 -24.24 -19.78 3.13
CA GLN A 6 -24.57 -18.75 4.13
C GLN A 6 -23.54 -18.69 5.27
N SER A 7 -23.06 -19.84 5.75
CA SER A 7 -21.99 -19.94 6.75
C SER A 7 -20.68 -19.30 6.26
N SER A 8 -20.24 -19.63 5.04
CA SER A 8 -19.05 -19.02 4.44
C SER A 8 -19.18 -17.51 4.28
N ARG A 9 -20.36 -17.01 3.88
CA ARG A 9 -20.63 -15.57 3.77
C ARG A 9 -20.56 -14.87 5.12
N GLN A 10 -21.17 -15.44 6.17
CA GLN A 10 -21.10 -14.87 7.51
C GLN A 10 -19.67 -14.81 8.04
N ARG A 11 -18.86 -15.85 7.79
CA ARG A 11 -17.45 -15.88 8.19
C ARG A 11 -16.63 -14.79 7.50
N THR A 12 -16.82 -14.58 6.20
CA THR A 12 -16.17 -13.50 5.45
C THR A 12 -16.58 -12.12 5.98
N ILE A 13 -17.87 -11.93 6.30
CA ILE A 13 -18.36 -10.66 6.88
C ILE A 13 -17.71 -10.42 8.25
N GLN A 14 -17.67 -11.43 9.13
CA GLN A 14 -17.06 -11.32 10.45
C GLN A 14 -15.56 -10.99 10.37
N PHE A 15 -14.85 -11.58 9.41
CA PHE A 15 -13.45 -11.28 9.18
C PHE A 15 -13.25 -9.86 8.65
N ALA A 16 -14.02 -9.44 7.65
CA ALA A 16 -13.92 -8.10 7.06
C ALA A 16 -14.32 -6.99 8.04
N LEU A 17 -15.35 -7.22 8.87
CA LEU A 17 -15.77 -6.30 9.93
C LEU A 17 -14.94 -6.44 11.20
N SER A 18 -13.94 -7.33 11.24
CA SER A 18 -13.10 -7.43 12.41
C SER A 18 -12.31 -6.12 12.60
N ILE A 19 -12.22 -5.66 13.85
CA ILE A 19 -11.42 -4.51 14.25
C ILE A 19 -10.00 -4.53 13.66
N PRO A 20 -9.23 -5.65 13.70
CA PRO A 20 -7.88 -5.67 13.12
C PRO A 20 -7.88 -5.40 11.62
N VAL A 21 -8.80 -5.97 10.84
CA VAL A 21 -8.89 -5.72 9.39
C VAL A 21 -9.25 -4.26 9.12
N GLN A 22 -10.21 -3.70 9.85
CA GLN A 22 -10.58 -2.30 9.72
C GLN A 22 -9.41 -1.36 10.07
N SER A 23 -8.64 -1.67 11.13
CA SER A 23 -7.44 -0.89 11.49
C SER A 23 -6.34 -0.96 10.43
N ALA A 24 -6.09 -2.15 9.87
CA ALA A 24 -5.10 -2.33 8.83
C ALA A 24 -5.46 -1.56 7.55
N LEU A 25 -6.75 -1.60 7.17
CA LEU A 25 -7.26 -0.81 6.05
C LEU A 25 -7.13 0.69 6.31
N PHE A 26 -7.49 1.16 7.51
CA PHE A 26 -7.38 2.57 7.88
C PHE A 26 -5.92 3.07 7.87
N LEU A 27 -5.00 2.30 8.45
CA LEU A 27 -3.57 2.62 8.47
C LEU A 27 -2.98 2.61 7.06
N SER A 28 -3.35 1.63 6.24
CA SER A 28 -2.89 1.55 4.84
C SER A 28 -3.38 2.74 4.03
N LEU A 29 -4.65 3.11 4.19
CA LEU A 29 -5.24 4.28 3.53
C LEU A 29 -4.55 5.57 4.00
N THR A 30 -4.33 5.71 5.31
CA THR A 30 -3.62 6.88 5.85
C THR A 30 -2.19 6.96 5.32
N SER A 31 -1.48 5.83 5.30
CA SER A 31 -0.11 5.76 4.78
C SER A 31 -0.05 6.14 3.31
N ILE A 32 -0.96 5.65 2.46
CA ILE A 32 -0.95 5.97 1.03
C ILE A 32 -1.36 7.41 0.77
N THR A 33 -2.31 7.97 1.54
CA THR A 33 -2.68 9.38 1.46
C THR A 33 -1.51 10.27 1.85
N LEU A 34 -0.84 10.00 2.97
CA LEU A 34 0.35 10.74 3.38
C LEU A 34 1.46 10.62 2.34
N TRP A 35 1.75 9.40 1.87
CA TRP A 35 2.74 9.19 0.82
C TRP A 35 2.40 10.01 -0.44
N THR A 36 1.15 10.03 -0.86
CA THR A 36 0.71 10.80 -2.03
C THR A 36 0.88 12.30 -1.81
N ILE A 37 0.49 12.83 -0.64
CA ILE A 37 0.66 14.25 -0.32
C ILE A 37 2.14 14.65 -0.30
N TYR A 38 3.01 13.83 0.30
CA TYR A 38 4.43 14.15 0.43
C TYR A 38 5.23 13.91 -0.86
N PHE A 39 4.86 12.91 -1.66
CA PHE A 39 5.68 12.46 -2.79
C PHE A 39 5.04 12.68 -4.17
N SER A 40 3.72 12.82 -4.29
CA SER A 40 3.05 13.03 -5.60
C SER A 40 3.18 14.45 -6.19
N PRO A 41 3.19 15.56 -5.42
CA PRO A 41 3.38 16.89 -6.01
C PRO A 41 4.83 17.17 -6.42
N HIS A 42 5.78 16.26 -6.17
CA HIS A 42 7.19 16.41 -6.55
C HIS A 42 7.57 15.44 -7.68
N LEU A 43 6.97 15.63 -8.86
CA LEU A 43 7.51 15.06 -10.10
C LEU A 43 9.03 15.33 -10.29
N PRO A 44 9.61 16.48 -9.87
CA PRO A 44 11.06 16.69 -9.96
C PRO A 44 11.88 15.84 -8.98
N ALA A 45 11.39 15.60 -7.76
CA ALA A 45 12.15 14.91 -6.71
C ALA A 45 12.25 13.40 -6.93
N HIS A 46 11.19 12.78 -7.50
CA HIS A 46 11.28 11.39 -7.95
C HIS A 46 12.32 11.24 -9.07
N ASN A 47 12.46 12.24 -9.95
CA ASN A 47 13.51 12.26 -10.97
C ASN A 47 14.91 12.50 -10.36
N THR A 48 15.04 13.39 -9.38
CA THR A 48 16.35 13.64 -8.72
C THR A 48 16.83 12.44 -7.91
N LEU A 49 15.94 11.75 -7.20
CA LEU A 49 16.31 10.54 -6.46
C LEU A 49 16.60 9.36 -7.40
N HIS A 50 15.96 9.31 -8.57
CA HIS A 50 16.29 8.33 -9.61
C HIS A 50 17.69 8.59 -10.22
N GLU A 51 17.99 9.84 -10.59
CA GLU A 51 19.33 10.31 -11.00
C GLU A 51 20.38 10.05 -9.92
N THR A 52 20.06 10.35 -8.66
CA THR A 52 20.97 10.12 -7.52
C THR A 52 21.18 8.63 -7.29
N ARG A 53 20.20 7.76 -7.55
CA ARG A 53 20.39 6.29 -7.50
C ARG A 53 21.31 5.79 -8.61
N HIS A 54 21.23 6.38 -9.81
CA HIS A 54 22.18 6.11 -10.90
C HIS A 54 23.59 6.65 -10.59
N SER A 55 23.70 7.74 -9.83
CA SER A 55 24.99 8.30 -9.39
C SER A 55 25.58 7.60 -8.15
N MET A 56 24.74 7.02 -7.28
CA MET A 56 25.13 6.46 -5.98
C MET A 56 25.37 4.93 -6.01
N LEU A 57 24.93 4.23 -7.05
CA LEU A 57 25.37 2.85 -7.32
C LEU A 57 26.56 2.91 -8.28
N GLY A 58 27.77 2.79 -7.72
CA GLY A 58 29.01 2.55 -8.45
C GLY A 58 28.99 1.25 -9.25
N VAL A 59 28.14 1.17 -10.28
CA VAL A 59 28.33 0.26 -11.40
C VAL A 59 29.38 0.94 -12.27
N GLY A 60 30.61 0.48 -12.17
CA GLY A 60 31.63 0.82 -13.15
C GLY A 60 31.09 0.47 -14.53
N CYS A 61 31.00 1.46 -15.41
CA CYS A 61 30.90 1.20 -16.84
C CYS A 61 32.20 0.48 -17.23
N HIS A 62 32.09 -0.80 -17.61
CA HIS A 62 33.08 -1.43 -18.46
C HIS A 62 32.83 -0.96 -19.90
#